data_AF-I3E948-F1
#
_entry.id   AF-I3E948-F1
#
_cell.length_a   1.000
_cell.length_b   1.000
_cell.length_c   1.000
_cell.angle_alpha   90.00
_cell.angle_beta   90.00
_cell.angle_gamma   90.00
#
_symmetry.space_group_name_H-M   'P 1'
#
loop_
_entity.id
_entity.type
_entity.pdbx_description
1 polymer ?
#
loop_
_entity_poly.entity_id
_entity_poly.type
_entity_poly.pdbx_seq_one_letter_code
_entity_poly.pdbx_strand_id
1 'polypeptide(L)'
;MDALVVGFLFLIPGIIFFLFVLFKYTELEHQKELEKWRWFREDNWKWIWDPELALFTKIAEKSFFIAKVILLLTALIPVSIGALALWAYFAG
;
A
#
# COMPACT_ATOMS: atom_id res chain seq x y z
N MET A 1 -21.00 -5.78 -12.38
CA MET A 1 -20.84 -4.33 -12.06
C MET A 1 -20.38 -3.65 -13.32
N ASP A 2 -20.90 -2.46 -13.60
CA ASP A 2 -20.48 -1.67 -14.76
C ASP A 2 -18.98 -1.32 -14.65
N ALA A 3 -18.25 -1.36 -15.77
CA ALA A 3 -16.82 -1.06 -15.83
C ALA A 3 -16.52 0.35 -15.30
N LEU A 4 -17.47 1.27 -15.47
CA LEU A 4 -17.42 2.62 -14.90
C LEU A 4 -17.42 2.60 -13.36
N VAL A 5 -18.26 1.77 -12.73
CA VAL A 5 -18.32 1.64 -11.27
C VAL A 5 -17.02 1.02 -10.74
N VAL A 6 -16.52 -0.04 -11.39
CA VAL A 6 -15.23 -0.67 -11.02
C VAL A 6 -14.09 0.34 -11.16
N GLY A 7 -14.07 1.09 -12.26
CA GLY A 7 -13.10 2.13 -12.52
C GLY A 7 -13.01 3.17 -11.40
N PHE A 8 -14.13 3.80 -11.05
CA PHE A 8 -14.14 4.77 -9.96
C PHE A 8 -13.81 4.18 -8.59
N LEU A 9 -14.31 2.96 -8.32
CA LEU A 9 -14.13 2.29 -7.03
C LEU A 9 -12.68 1.90 -6.77
N PHE A 10 -11.87 1.65 -7.81
CA PHE A 10 -10.44 1.41 -7.65
C PHE A 10 -9.59 2.67 -7.82
N LEU A 11 -9.94 3.56 -8.75
CA LEU A 11 -9.14 4.74 -9.06
C LEU A 11 -9.15 5.76 -7.91
N ILE A 12 -10.33 6.09 -7.38
CA ILE A 12 -10.47 7.13 -6.34
C ILE A 12 -9.70 6.75 -5.07
N PRO A 13 -9.93 5.59 -4.44
CA PRO A 13 -9.17 5.22 -3.25
C PRO A 13 -7.70 4.95 -3.58
N GLY A 14 -7.37 4.47 -4.78
CA GLY A 14 -5.99 4.31 -5.22
C GLY A 14 -5.23 5.65 -5.24
N ILE A 15 -5.82 6.69 -5.83
CA ILE A 15 -5.24 8.05 -5.86
C ILE A 15 -5.14 8.63 -4.45
N ILE A 16 -6.19 8.49 -3.63
CA ILE A 16 -6.18 8.98 -2.24
C ILE A 16 -5.04 8.31 -1.46
N PHE A 17 -4.89 6.99 -1.58
CA PHE A 17 -3.83 6.24 -0.93
C PHE A 17 -2.45 6.67 -1.44
N PHE A 18 -2.29 6.87 -2.75
CA PHE A 18 -1.03 7.36 -3.34
C PHE A 18 -0.64 8.73 -2.76
N LEU A 19 -1.58 9.70 -2.74
CA LEU A 19 -1.33 11.03 -2.17
C LEU A 19 -1.03 10.96 -0.67
N PHE A 20 -1.72 10.09 0.06
CA PHE A 20 -1.46 9.86 1.48
C PHE A 20 -0.02 9.37 1.71
N VAL A 21 0.44 8.39 0.94
CA VAL A 21 1.81 7.89 1.03
C VAL A 21 2.82 8.99 0.63
N LEU A 22 2.49 9.81 -0.37
CA LEU A 22 3.38 10.86 -0.85
C LEU A 22 3.60 11.95 0.21
N PHE A 23 2.52 12.50 0.75
CA PHE A 23 2.54 13.69 1.61
C PHE A 23 2.53 13.38 3.11
N LYS A 24 1.82 12.33 3.53
CA LYS A 24 1.58 12.05 4.95
C LYS A 24 2.49 10.95 5.50
N TYR A 25 3.05 10.09 4.66
CA TYR A 25 4.04 9.11 5.13
C TYR A 25 5.40 9.81 5.32
N THR A 26 5.60 10.38 6.51
CA THR A 26 6.86 10.98 6.99
C THR A 26 7.65 9.97 7.81
N GLU A 27 8.95 10.18 7.99
CA GLU A 27 9.81 9.32 8.84
C GLU A 27 9.25 9.19 10.27
N LEU A 28 8.68 10.28 10.80
CA LEU A 28 8.12 10.34 12.15
C LEU A 28 6.81 9.57 12.25
N GLU A 29 5.94 9.64 11.23
CA GLU A 29 4.74 8.80 11.13
C GLU A 29 5.08 7.33 10.88
N HIS A 30 6.14 7.05 10.13
CA HIS A 30 6.64 5.71 9.90
C HIS A 30 7.09 5.03 11.19
N GLN A 31 7.83 5.72 12.05
CA GLN A 31 8.21 5.20 13.37
C GLN A 31 6.97 4.94 14.25
N LYS A 32 5.98 5.84 14.24
CA LYS A 32 4.71 5.63 14.96
C LYS A 32 3.93 4.42 14.42
N GLU A 33 3.90 4.23 13.11
CA GLU A 33 3.31 3.06 12.47
C GLU A 33 4.04 1.79 12.92
N LEU A 34 5.38 1.73 12.81
CA LEU A 34 6.18 0.59 13.26
C LEU A 34 5.92 0.23 14.74
N GLU A 35 5.70 1.23 15.58
CA GLU A 35 5.37 1.02 17.00
C GLU A 35 4.03 0.30 17.20
N LYS A 36 3.02 0.56 16.36
CA LYS A 36 1.77 -0.23 16.37
C LYS A 36 2.00 -1.70 16.03
N TRP A 37 2.98 -1.98 15.17
CA TRP A 37 3.36 -3.34 14.76
C TRP A 37 4.34 -4.01 15.73
N ARG A 38 4.63 -3.41 16.89
CA ARG A 38 5.57 -3.97 17.88
C ARG A 38 5.20 -5.38 18.33
N TRP A 39 3.91 -5.67 18.51
CA TRP A 39 3.43 -7.02 18.86
C TRP A 39 3.83 -8.07 17.81
N PHE A 40 3.71 -7.74 16.53
CA PHE A 40 4.09 -8.65 15.43
C PHE A 40 5.61 -8.72 15.28
N ARG A 41 6.34 -7.65 15.64
CA ARG A 41 7.81 -7.67 15.64
C ARG A 41 8.37 -8.57 16.72
N GLU A 42 7.76 -8.58 17.90
CA GLU A 42 8.14 -9.40 19.05
C GLU A 42 7.65 -10.86 18.94
N ASP A 43 6.76 -11.17 17.99
CA ASP A 43 6.32 -12.54 17.75
C ASP A 43 7.41 -13.41 17.13
N ASN A 44 7.81 -14.46 17.83
CA ASN A 44 8.80 -15.43 17.38
C ASN A 44 8.29 -16.34 16.25
N TRP A 45 6.96 -16.46 16.10
CA TRP A 45 6.33 -17.36 15.12
C TRP A 45 5.88 -16.65 13.85
N LYS A 46 6.10 -15.33 13.73
CA LYS A 46 5.66 -14.52 12.59
C LYS A 46 6.08 -15.06 11.22
N TRP A 47 7.27 -15.67 11.13
CA TRP A 47 7.79 -16.28 9.89
C TRP A 47 7.05 -17.55 9.46
N ILE A 48 6.36 -18.20 10.40
CA ILE A 48 5.63 -19.45 10.16
C ILE A 48 4.20 -19.16 9.71
N TRP A 49 3.55 -18.14 10.29
CA TRP A 49 2.17 -17.81 9.97
C TRP A 49 2.02 -16.78 8.84
N ASP A 50 2.95 -15.82 8.72
CA ASP A 50 2.89 -14.81 7.67
C ASP A 50 4.31 -14.32 7.26
N PRO A 51 5.02 -15.12 6.45
CA PRO A 51 6.38 -14.81 6.01
C PRO A 51 6.46 -13.56 5.13
N GLU A 52 5.40 -13.22 4.39
CA GLU A 52 5.34 -12.02 3.54
C GLU A 52 5.27 -10.76 4.40
N LEU A 53 4.38 -10.75 5.40
CA LEU A 53 4.28 -9.64 6.36
C LEU A 53 5.54 -9.52 7.23
N ALA A 54 6.18 -10.64 7.56
CA ALA A 54 7.46 -10.66 8.28
C ALA A 54 8.61 -10.03 7.46
N LEU A 55 8.66 -10.28 6.16
CA LEU A 55 9.60 -9.63 5.24
C LEU A 55 9.33 -8.13 5.14
N PHE A 56 8.07 -7.75 4.97
CA PHE A 56 7.66 -6.35 4.85
C PHE A 56 8.01 -5.54 6.10
N THR A 57 7.68 -6.05 7.28
CA THR A 57 7.98 -5.38 8.56
C THR A 57 9.48 -5.21 8.80
N LYS A 58 10.28 -6.22 8.44
CA LYS A 58 11.75 -6.14 8.54
C LYS A 58 12.36 -5.14 7.56
N ILE A 59 11.82 -5.02 6.35
CA ILE A 59 12.26 -4.00 5.38
C ILE A 59 11.84 -2.60 5.86
N ALA A 60 10.61 -2.49 6.38
CA ALA A 60 10.09 -1.25 6.94
C ALA A 60 10.97 -0.74 8.09
N GLU A 61 11.35 -1.60 9.03
CA GLU A 61 12.26 -1.23 10.12
C GLU A 61 13.63 -0.75 9.63
N LYS A 62 14.15 -1.33 8.55
CA LYS A 62 15.51 -1.05 8.08
C LYS A 62 15.60 0.22 7.25
N SER A 63 14.51 0.63 6.58
CA SER A 63 14.55 1.80 5.71
C SER A 63 13.17 2.36 5.43
N PHE A 64 12.90 3.54 5.96
CA PHE A 64 11.76 4.37 5.60
C PHE A 64 11.68 4.63 4.09
N PHE A 65 12.82 4.94 3.45
CA PHE A 65 12.84 5.24 2.02
C PHE A 65 12.39 4.04 1.19
N ILE A 66 12.92 2.84 1.49
CA ILE A 66 12.53 1.60 0.79
C ILE A 66 11.06 1.30 1.06
N ALA A 67 10.59 1.43 2.31
CA ALA A 67 9.19 1.21 2.65
C ALA A 67 8.25 2.17 1.91
N LYS A 68 8.61 3.45 1.83
CA LYS A 68 7.85 4.47 1.10
C LYS A 68 7.79 4.15 -0.39
N VAL A 69 8.90 3.72 -0.99
CA VAL A 69 8.93 3.29 -2.40
C VAL A 69 8.03 2.08 -2.61
N ILE A 70 8.10 1.06 -1.75
CA ILE A 70 7.23 -0.12 -1.84
C ILE A 70 5.76 0.29 -1.73
N LEU A 71 5.38 1.11 -0.75
CA LEU A 71 4.00 1.57 -0.58
C LEU A 71 3.50 2.37 -1.79
N LEU A 72 4.34 3.20 -2.40
CA LEU A 72 3.99 3.90 -3.64
C LEU A 72 3.80 2.92 -4.81
N LEU A 73 4.63 1.89 -4.92
CA LEU A 73 4.47 0.83 -5.92
C LEU A 73 3.16 0.05 -5.69
N THR A 74 2.83 -0.29 -4.44
CA THR A 74 1.56 -0.96 -4.12
C THR A 74 0.37 -0.06 -4.42
N ALA A 75 0.48 1.25 -4.18
CA ALA A 75 -0.56 2.23 -4.51
C ALA A 75 -0.81 2.37 -6.02
N LEU A 76 0.20 2.12 -6.85
CA LEU A 76 0.05 2.15 -8.31
C LEU A 76 -0.83 1.00 -8.84
N ILE A 77 -0.93 -0.12 -8.12
CA ILE A 77 -1.74 -1.27 -8.53
C ILE A 77 -3.23 -0.89 -8.66
N PRO A 78 -3.92 -0.43 -7.59
CA PRO A 78 -5.33 -0.05 -7.70
C PRO A 78 -5.55 1.13 -8.65
N VAL A 79 -4.60 2.08 -8.74
CA VAL A 79 -4.67 3.18 -9.72
C VAL A 79 -4.66 2.64 -11.15
N SER A 80 -3.76 1.71 -11.45
CA SER A 80 -3.65 1.10 -12.79
C SER A 80 -4.91 0.30 -13.15
N ILE A 81 -5.44 -0.47 -12.19
CA ILE A 81 -6.69 -1.23 -12.37
C ILE A 81 -7.86 -0.27 -12.64
N GLY A 82 -7.99 0.77 -11.84
CA GLY A 82 -9.05 1.78 -12.01
C GLY A 82 -8.94 2.52 -13.34
N ALA A 83 -7.73 2.91 -13.74
CA ALA A 83 -7.49 3.60 -15.00
C ALA A 83 -7.79 2.72 -16.22
N LEU A 84 -7.36 1.46 -16.20
CA LEU A 84 -7.66 0.49 -17.27
C LEU A 84 -9.15 0.20 -17.37
N ALA A 85 -9.86 0.07 -16.25
CA ALA A 85 -11.30 -0.15 -16.24
C ALA A 85 -12.09 1.05 -16.79
N LEU A 86 -11.70 2.28 -16.43
CA LEU A 86 -12.29 3.49 -17.00
C LEU A 86 -11.97 3.62 -18.50
N TRP A 87 -10.73 3.34 -18.89
CA TRP A 87 -10.33 3.35 -20.29
C TRP A 87 -11.17 2.38 -21.12
N ALA A 88 -11.33 1.13 -20.64
CA ALA A 88 -12.13 0.12 -21.32
C ALA A 88 -13.61 0.54 -21.46
N TYR A 89 -14.16 1.30 -20.50
CA TYR A 89 -15.53 1.82 -20.58
C TYR A 89 -15.67 2.94 -21.63
N PHE A 90 -14.71 3.86 -21.72
CA PHE A 90 -14.79 4.98 -22.68
C PHE A 90 -14.32 4.63 -24.10
N ALA A 91 -13.49 3.60 -24.24
CA ALA A 91 -12.95 3.15 -25.52
C ALA A 91 -13.76 2.02 -26.17
N GLY A 92 -14.68 1.40 -25.42
CA GLY A 92 -15.66 0.41 -25.91
C GLY A 92 -16.97 1.06 -26.28
#